data_AF-A0A6I3X2H7-F1
#
_entry.id   AF-A0A6I3X2H7-F1
#
_cell.length_a   1.000
_cell.length_b   1.000
_cell.length_c   1.000
_cell.angle_alpha   90.00
_cell.angle_beta   90.00
_cell.angle_gamma   90.00
#
_symmetry.space_group_name_H-M   'P 1'
#
loop_
_entity.id
_entity.type
_entity.pdbx_description
1 polymer ?
#
loop_
_entity_poly.entity_id
_entity_poly.type
_entity_poly.pdbx_seq_one_letter_code
_entity_poly.pdbx_strand_id
1 'polypeptide(L)'
;MSSLNRPSGTPPIGAFFGALGLTFVVLTGVIIRSTWQNQPLPIDSWWHDLLAAHRHALADAGARLLNVFGGTWSMVAVVAILIAILLLRRRWREALRIGVTVAAASGASTVLKLLIARPRPLDGIVDTGLDSFPSGHTTTAAALTVAIALAFPHVWSWVLVAVWVPVMAVSRTYLLVHWASDVLAAAVLGASVALIVAAVASAVFRRTTAHSTLRPPQPARDRPCATQPNGISRLMTATLPDHVRTILFNRVPEVTVAFWVIKILSTTSGETAADYLNSTLGLGLAITSWIMTGLLVIALIAQFATKRYTSGIYWTVVVLISVVGTLLTDTMTDSFGVPLWLSTVAFSALLAVTFGIWFARERTLSIHTIFTRRRETFYWVAILFTFALGTAAGDLITEGFGLGYLFGTLLFAGLIGVIAIARFTFRVNVVFCFWAAYVLTRPLGASMGDLLSQAPADGGLGLGLGTTVTSVIFLGIIIGVATYLGIKVGRQRRVAASAEQDAVLAVA
;
A
#
# COMPACT_ATOMS: atom_id res chain seq x y z
N MET A 1 32.90 2.76 -11.18
CA MET A 1 31.43 2.63 -11.21
C MET A 1 31.03 1.55 -12.20
N SER A 2 30.86 0.31 -11.72
CA SER A 2 30.18 -0.85 -12.36
C SER A 2 30.94 -2.16 -12.06
N SER A 3 30.86 -2.67 -10.83
CA SER A 3 31.04 -4.09 -10.56
C SER A 3 30.57 -4.38 -9.14
N LEU A 4 30.15 -5.63 -8.92
CA LEU A 4 29.64 -6.20 -7.66
C LEU A 4 28.13 -6.04 -7.41
N ASN A 5 27.34 -6.44 -8.41
CA ASN A 5 26.04 -7.06 -8.16
C ASN A 5 26.14 -8.53 -8.55
N ARG A 6 26.61 -9.39 -7.63
CA ARG A 6 26.32 -10.83 -7.70
C ARG A 6 24.94 -11.03 -7.06
N PRO A 7 23.93 -11.52 -7.79
CA PRO A 7 22.62 -11.75 -7.19
C PRO A 7 22.64 -13.07 -6.41
N SER A 8 22.31 -13.00 -5.12
CA SER A 8 21.80 -14.15 -4.38
C SER A 8 20.43 -14.54 -4.95
N GLY A 9 20.19 -15.85 -5.07
CA GLY A 9 19.06 -16.46 -5.80
C GLY A 9 17.67 -16.27 -5.21
N THR A 10 17.32 -15.08 -4.75
CA THR A 10 15.93 -14.76 -4.38
C THR A 10 15.13 -14.45 -5.65
N PRO A 11 13.90 -14.99 -5.82
CA PRO A 11 13.05 -14.62 -6.93
C PRO A 11 12.84 -13.08 -6.93
N PRO A 12 12.76 -12.45 -8.11
CA PRO A 12 12.50 -11.01 -8.19
C PRO A 12 11.22 -10.70 -7.41
N ILE A 13 11.25 -9.68 -6.55
CA ILE A 13 10.18 -9.30 -5.62
C ILE A 13 8.78 -9.31 -6.28
N GLY A 14 8.67 -8.92 -7.54
CA GLY A 14 7.43 -9.00 -8.32
C GLY A 14 6.86 -10.40 -8.47
N ALA A 15 7.68 -11.43 -8.69
CA ALA A 15 7.22 -12.83 -8.78
C ALA A 15 6.62 -13.32 -7.47
N PHE A 16 7.19 -12.92 -6.32
CA PHE A 16 6.66 -13.30 -5.01
C PHE A 16 5.26 -12.72 -4.78
N PHE A 17 5.09 -11.40 -4.98
CA PHE A 17 3.78 -10.76 -4.85
C PHE A 17 2.78 -11.25 -5.90
N GLY A 18 3.25 -11.52 -7.11
CA GLY A 18 2.41 -12.11 -8.16
C GLY A 18 1.91 -13.50 -7.78
N ALA A 19 2.79 -14.37 -7.27
CA ALA A 19 2.42 -15.70 -6.78
C ALA A 19 1.46 -15.62 -5.59
N LEU A 20 1.73 -14.76 -4.61
CA LEU A 20 0.85 -14.54 -3.46
C LEU A 20 -0.56 -14.13 -3.91
N GLY A 21 -0.66 -13.15 -4.82
CA GLY A 21 -1.96 -12.71 -5.34
C GLY A 21 -2.67 -13.79 -6.18
N LEU A 22 -1.93 -14.60 -6.94
CA LEU A 22 -2.51 -15.72 -7.69
C LEU A 22 -3.06 -16.79 -6.73
N THR A 23 -2.30 -17.14 -5.70
CA THR A 23 -2.75 -18.05 -4.63
C THR A 23 -3.99 -17.49 -3.94
N PHE A 24 -4.02 -16.20 -3.62
CA PHE A 24 -5.19 -15.54 -3.04
C PHE A 24 -6.43 -15.66 -3.93
N VAL A 25 -6.31 -15.41 -5.24
CA VAL A 25 -7.43 -15.54 -6.20
C VAL A 25 -7.94 -16.97 -6.27
N VAL A 26 -7.04 -17.95 -6.37
CA VAL A 26 -7.40 -19.37 -6.42
C VAL A 26 -8.10 -19.79 -5.13
N LEU A 27 -7.55 -19.44 -3.97
CA LEU A 27 -8.15 -19.76 -2.67
C LEU A 27 -9.53 -19.12 -2.52
N THR A 28 -9.68 -17.85 -2.92
CA THR A 28 -10.97 -17.16 -2.89
C THR A 28 -11.99 -17.90 -3.76
N GLY A 29 -11.61 -18.28 -4.97
CA GLY A 29 -12.47 -19.05 -5.87
C GLY A 29 -12.85 -20.43 -5.32
N VAL A 30 -11.90 -21.15 -4.71
CA VAL A 30 -12.15 -22.44 -4.05
C VAL A 30 -13.11 -22.26 -2.88
N ILE A 31 -12.91 -21.27 -2.02
CA ILE A 31 -13.77 -20.98 -0.87
C ILE A 31 -15.20 -20.64 -1.33
N ILE A 32 -15.35 -19.81 -2.38
CA ILE A 32 -16.66 -19.49 -2.96
C ILE A 32 -17.35 -20.77 -3.44
N ARG A 33 -16.63 -21.65 -4.14
CA ARG A 33 -17.19 -22.90 -4.65
C ARG A 33 -17.53 -23.91 -3.54
N SER A 34 -16.61 -24.15 -2.62
CA SER A 34 -16.73 -25.24 -1.63
C SER A 34 -17.53 -24.84 -0.40
N THR A 35 -17.20 -23.69 0.20
CA THR A 35 -17.75 -23.26 1.49
C THR A 35 -19.07 -22.55 1.30
N TRP A 36 -19.16 -21.70 0.27
CA TRP A 36 -20.35 -20.91 -0.02
C TRP A 36 -21.24 -21.54 -1.08
N GLN A 37 -20.89 -22.72 -1.61
CA GLN A 37 -21.67 -23.43 -2.62
C GLN A 37 -22.07 -22.54 -3.80
N ASN A 38 -21.16 -21.65 -4.22
CA ASN A 38 -21.35 -20.66 -5.27
C ASN A 38 -22.44 -19.59 -5.02
N GLN A 39 -22.97 -19.50 -3.79
CA GLN A 39 -23.86 -18.42 -3.37
C GLN A 39 -23.11 -17.06 -3.30
N PRO A 40 -23.82 -15.93 -3.44
CA PRO A 40 -23.22 -14.62 -3.24
C PRO A 40 -22.69 -14.47 -1.81
N LEU A 41 -21.52 -13.84 -1.67
CA LEU A 41 -21.01 -13.45 -0.36
C LEU A 41 -21.84 -12.27 0.17
N PRO A 42 -21.85 -12.01 1.49
CA PRO A 42 -22.56 -10.86 2.06
C PRO A 42 -22.17 -9.53 1.39
N ILE A 43 -20.88 -9.33 1.12
CA ILE A 43 -20.37 -8.16 0.37
C ILE A 43 -20.91 -8.09 -1.06
N ASP A 44 -21.12 -9.24 -1.70
CA ASP A 44 -21.61 -9.30 -3.06
C ASP A 44 -23.08 -8.89 -3.12
N SER A 45 -23.89 -9.40 -2.20
CA SER A 45 -25.31 -9.05 -2.06
C SER A 45 -25.48 -7.57 -1.73
N TRP A 46 -24.80 -7.09 -0.69
CA TRP A 46 -24.88 -5.68 -0.29
C TRP A 46 -24.47 -4.72 -1.41
N TRP A 47 -23.36 -4.99 -2.09
CA TRP A 47 -22.89 -4.15 -3.19
C TRP A 47 -23.83 -4.21 -4.40
N HIS A 48 -24.37 -5.39 -4.70
CA HIS A 48 -25.36 -5.57 -5.74
C HIS A 48 -26.62 -4.74 -5.47
N ASP A 49 -27.17 -4.82 -4.25
CA ASP A 49 -28.38 -4.10 -3.85
C ASP A 49 -28.16 -2.59 -3.87
N LEU A 50 -27.00 -2.12 -3.38
CA LEU A 50 -26.62 -0.71 -3.41
C LEU A 50 -26.61 -0.16 -4.84
N LEU A 51 -25.98 -0.88 -5.77
CA LEU A 51 -25.89 -0.46 -7.16
C LEU A 51 -27.23 -0.55 -7.87
N ALA A 52 -28.02 -1.59 -7.60
CA ALA A 52 -29.37 -1.75 -8.13
C ALA A 52 -30.29 -0.59 -7.70
N ALA A 53 -30.18 -0.14 -6.45
CA ALA A 53 -30.97 0.97 -5.90
C ALA A 53 -30.60 2.35 -6.49
N HIS A 54 -29.36 2.55 -6.95
CA HIS A 54 -28.87 3.86 -7.42
C HIS A 54 -28.78 3.98 -8.95
N ARG A 55 -29.55 3.18 -9.67
CA ARG A 55 -29.51 3.16 -11.14
C ARG A 55 -30.15 4.39 -11.78
N HIS A 56 -29.51 4.90 -12.83
CA HIS A 56 -30.03 6.01 -13.62
C HIS A 56 -29.45 6.01 -15.05
N ALA A 57 -30.13 6.69 -15.98
CA ALA A 57 -29.89 6.59 -17.42
C ALA A 57 -28.45 6.93 -17.85
N LEU A 58 -27.82 7.93 -17.24
CA LEU A 58 -26.44 8.33 -17.56
C LEU A 58 -25.43 7.25 -17.15
N ALA A 59 -25.55 6.70 -15.95
CA ALA A 59 -24.68 5.63 -15.48
C ALA A 59 -24.91 4.32 -16.29
N ASP A 60 -26.15 4.02 -16.68
CA ASP A 60 -26.48 2.91 -17.57
C ASP A 60 -25.80 3.05 -18.95
N ALA A 61 -25.87 4.23 -19.56
CA ALA A 61 -25.21 4.51 -20.83
C ALA A 61 -23.69 4.38 -20.72
N GLY A 62 -23.10 4.97 -19.67
CA GLY A 62 -21.67 4.88 -19.39
C GLY A 62 -21.19 3.45 -19.19
N ALA A 63 -21.91 2.65 -18.41
CA ALA A 63 -21.56 1.26 -18.16
C ALA A 63 -21.70 0.38 -19.41
N ARG A 64 -22.72 0.61 -20.25
CA ARG A 64 -22.88 -0.07 -21.55
C ARG A 64 -21.74 0.29 -22.53
N LEU A 65 -21.30 1.54 -22.56
CA LEU A 65 -20.13 1.94 -23.35
C LEU A 65 -18.87 1.20 -22.86
N LEU A 66 -18.64 1.17 -21.55
CA LEU A 66 -17.52 0.43 -20.96
C LEU A 66 -17.60 -1.08 -21.22
N ASN A 67 -18.80 -1.66 -21.30
CA ASN A 67 -18.98 -3.06 -21.70
C ASN A 67 -18.49 -3.32 -23.13
N VAL A 68 -18.75 -2.41 -24.06
CA VAL A 68 -18.26 -2.50 -25.45
C VAL A 68 -16.75 -2.34 -25.49
N PHE A 69 -16.20 -1.29 -24.87
CA PHE A 69 -14.75 -1.03 -24.87
C PHE A 69 -13.94 -2.10 -24.14
N GLY A 70 -14.46 -2.62 -23.02
CA GLY A 70 -13.83 -3.70 -22.26
C GLY A 70 -14.09 -5.09 -22.85
N GLY A 71 -14.92 -5.20 -23.87
CA GLY A 71 -15.25 -6.47 -24.53
C GLY A 71 -14.04 -7.13 -25.20
N THR A 72 -14.12 -8.46 -25.36
CA THR A 72 -13.02 -9.29 -25.88
C THR A 72 -12.46 -8.75 -27.19
N TRP A 73 -13.31 -8.49 -28.19
CA TRP A 73 -12.88 -8.04 -29.52
C TRP A 73 -12.27 -6.63 -29.50
N SER A 74 -12.85 -5.72 -28.71
CA SER A 74 -12.31 -4.36 -28.51
C SER A 74 -10.92 -4.42 -27.87
N MET A 75 -10.74 -5.24 -26.83
CA MET A 75 -9.45 -5.41 -26.17
C MET A 75 -8.42 -6.11 -27.07
N VAL A 76 -8.83 -7.09 -27.87
CA VAL A 76 -7.95 -7.71 -28.90
C VAL A 76 -7.47 -6.64 -29.88
N ALA A 77 -8.36 -5.78 -30.38
CA ALA A 77 -8.00 -4.70 -31.29
C ALA A 77 -7.02 -3.70 -30.63
N VAL A 78 -7.32 -3.23 -29.42
CA VAL A 78 -6.45 -2.31 -28.66
C VAL A 78 -5.06 -2.90 -28.44
N VAL A 79 -4.98 -4.17 -28.01
CA VAL A 79 -3.71 -4.86 -27.77
C VAL A 79 -2.94 -5.08 -29.07
N ALA A 80 -3.61 -5.46 -30.15
CA ALA A 80 -2.98 -5.63 -31.47
C ALA A 80 -2.39 -4.31 -31.99
N ILE A 81 -3.12 -3.21 -31.89
CA ILE A 81 -2.65 -1.87 -32.27
C ILE A 81 -1.45 -1.46 -31.42
N LEU A 82 -1.52 -1.65 -30.09
CA LEU A 82 -0.42 -1.33 -29.19
C LEU A 82 0.84 -2.15 -29.52
N ILE A 83 0.69 -3.46 -29.73
CA ILE A 83 1.79 -4.35 -30.12
C ILE A 83 2.39 -3.88 -31.45
N ALA A 84 1.57 -3.58 -32.46
CA ALA A 84 2.04 -3.08 -33.76
C ALA A 84 2.85 -1.78 -33.61
N ILE A 85 2.35 -0.80 -32.84
CA ILE A 85 3.07 0.45 -32.55
C ILE A 85 4.43 0.17 -31.88
N LEU A 86 4.47 -0.76 -30.91
CA LEU A 86 5.71 -1.11 -30.20
C LEU A 86 6.70 -1.82 -31.11
N LEU A 87 6.23 -2.70 -32.01
CA LEU A 87 7.06 -3.35 -33.02
C LEU A 87 7.62 -2.34 -34.02
N LEU A 88 6.80 -1.40 -34.51
CA LEU A 88 7.22 -0.30 -35.40
C LEU A 88 8.28 0.59 -34.74
N ARG A 89 8.16 0.84 -33.43
CA ARG A 89 9.18 1.56 -32.63
C ARG A 89 10.38 0.70 -32.21
N ARG A 90 10.52 -0.52 -32.76
CA ARG A 90 11.59 -1.49 -32.47
C ARG A 90 11.68 -1.92 -31.00
N ARG A 91 10.59 -1.76 -30.22
CA ARG A 91 10.50 -2.15 -28.80
C ARG A 91 9.91 -3.56 -28.63
N TRP A 92 10.47 -4.53 -29.35
CA TRP A 92 9.96 -5.92 -29.42
C TRP A 92 9.84 -6.62 -28.05
N ARG A 93 10.72 -6.31 -27.10
CA ARG A 93 10.67 -6.87 -25.74
C ARG A 93 9.47 -6.38 -24.93
N GLU A 94 9.01 -5.15 -25.17
CA GLU A 94 7.81 -4.61 -24.53
C GLU A 94 6.56 -5.21 -25.15
N ALA A 95 6.54 -5.27 -26.50
CA ALA A 95 5.46 -5.88 -27.27
C ALA A 95 5.22 -7.34 -26.83
N LEU A 96 6.28 -8.14 -26.75
CA LEU A 96 6.20 -9.53 -26.32
C LEU A 96 5.70 -9.66 -24.88
N ARG A 97 6.23 -8.84 -23.95
CA ARG A 97 5.81 -8.86 -22.54
C ARG A 97 4.32 -8.55 -22.40
N ILE A 98 3.85 -7.46 -22.99
CA ILE A 98 2.44 -7.04 -22.91
C ILE A 98 1.53 -8.09 -23.55
N GLY A 99 1.88 -8.60 -24.73
CA GLY A 99 1.10 -9.64 -25.41
C GLY A 99 0.99 -10.92 -24.60
N VAL A 100 2.11 -11.41 -24.07
CA VAL A 100 2.14 -12.60 -23.21
C VAL A 100 1.33 -12.39 -21.92
N THR A 101 1.44 -11.21 -21.28
CA THR A 101 0.68 -10.90 -20.07
C THR A 101 -0.82 -10.95 -20.31
N VAL A 102 -1.33 -10.29 -21.35
CA VAL A 102 -2.78 -10.27 -21.63
C VAL A 102 -3.28 -11.66 -22.01
N ALA A 103 -2.54 -12.40 -22.84
CA ALA A 103 -2.90 -13.75 -23.23
C ALA A 103 -2.92 -14.71 -22.03
N ALA A 104 -1.89 -14.68 -21.18
CA ALA A 104 -1.79 -15.51 -19.98
C ALA A 104 -2.88 -15.16 -18.95
N ALA A 105 -3.20 -13.88 -18.75
CA ALA A 105 -4.24 -13.47 -17.82
C ALA A 105 -5.64 -13.88 -18.31
N SER A 106 -5.89 -13.75 -19.61
CA SER A 106 -7.14 -14.20 -20.22
C SER A 106 -7.29 -15.72 -20.12
N GLY A 107 -6.23 -16.47 -20.44
CA GLY A 107 -6.21 -17.93 -20.30
C GLY A 107 -6.45 -18.37 -18.85
N ALA A 108 -5.78 -17.74 -17.88
CA ALA A 108 -5.99 -18.03 -16.46
C ALA A 108 -7.42 -17.72 -16.01
N SER A 109 -8.02 -16.62 -16.47
CA SER A 109 -9.42 -16.29 -16.22
C SER A 109 -10.36 -17.35 -16.79
N THR A 110 -10.13 -17.82 -18.03
CA THR A 110 -10.92 -18.90 -18.65
C THR A 110 -10.81 -20.20 -17.86
N VAL A 111 -9.61 -20.60 -17.45
CA VAL A 111 -9.42 -21.82 -16.64
C VAL A 111 -10.16 -21.71 -15.30
N LEU A 112 -10.05 -20.57 -14.61
CA LEU A 112 -10.76 -20.36 -13.34
C LEU A 112 -12.28 -20.36 -13.51
N LYS A 113 -12.81 -19.80 -14.61
CA LYS A 113 -14.24 -19.87 -14.92
C LYS A 113 -14.74 -21.30 -15.04
N LEU A 114 -14.02 -22.14 -15.80
CA LEU A 114 -14.35 -23.55 -15.96
C LEU A 114 -14.24 -24.34 -14.64
N LEU A 115 -13.27 -23.99 -13.79
CA LEU A 115 -13.05 -24.67 -12.52
C LEU A 115 -14.01 -24.22 -11.41
N ILE A 116 -14.54 -23.00 -11.45
CA ILE A 116 -15.37 -22.47 -10.35
C ILE A 116 -16.85 -22.54 -10.73
N ALA A 117 -17.17 -22.32 -12.01
CA ALA A 117 -18.53 -22.37 -12.56
C ALA A 117 -19.53 -21.58 -11.70
N ARG A 118 -19.12 -20.37 -11.28
CA ARG A 118 -19.94 -19.52 -10.41
C ARG A 118 -21.07 -18.88 -11.22
N PRO A 119 -22.34 -18.97 -10.78
CA PRO A 119 -23.46 -18.32 -11.43
C PRO A 119 -23.37 -16.80 -11.30
N ARG A 120 -23.84 -16.10 -12.34
CA ARG A 120 -23.98 -14.65 -12.37
C ARG A 120 -25.23 -14.19 -11.61
N PRO A 121 -25.34 -12.90 -11.25
CA PRO A 121 -26.60 -12.33 -10.80
C PRO A 121 -27.68 -12.49 -11.89
N LEU A 122 -28.91 -12.81 -11.48
CA LEU A 122 -30.01 -13.12 -12.41
C LEU A 122 -30.57 -11.87 -13.10
N ASP A 123 -30.42 -10.70 -12.49
CA ASP A 123 -30.98 -9.42 -12.98
C ASP A 123 -30.03 -8.66 -13.91
N GLY A 124 -29.14 -9.40 -14.60
CA GLY A 124 -28.13 -8.84 -15.50
C GLY A 124 -28.74 -8.13 -16.71
N ILE A 125 -28.24 -6.93 -17.02
CA ILE A 125 -28.81 -6.06 -18.07
C ILE A 125 -28.23 -6.37 -19.47
N VAL A 126 -27.16 -7.16 -19.52
CA VAL A 126 -26.46 -7.56 -20.76
C VAL A 126 -26.18 -9.05 -20.71
N ASP A 127 -26.56 -9.76 -21.78
CA ASP A 127 -26.25 -11.17 -21.92
C ASP A 127 -24.74 -11.38 -22.10
N THR A 128 -24.15 -12.15 -21.19
CA THR A 128 -22.69 -12.36 -21.12
C THR A 128 -22.32 -13.81 -20.80
N GLY A 129 -23.24 -14.76 -21.03
CA GLY A 129 -23.06 -16.19 -20.76
C GLY A 129 -23.17 -16.56 -19.27
N LEU A 130 -22.85 -17.81 -18.91
CA LEU A 130 -23.19 -18.41 -17.61
C LEU A 130 -22.17 -18.16 -16.48
N ASP A 131 -20.87 -18.06 -16.77
CA ASP A 131 -19.82 -18.06 -15.73
C ASP A 131 -19.38 -16.66 -15.27
N SER A 132 -19.45 -16.40 -13.96
CA SER A 132 -19.17 -15.10 -13.34
C SER A 132 -17.72 -14.91 -12.89
N PHE A 133 -17.12 -15.89 -12.19
CA PHE A 133 -15.85 -15.73 -11.51
C PHE A 133 -14.65 -16.25 -12.33
N PRO A 134 -13.55 -15.49 -12.48
CA PRO A 134 -13.41 -14.05 -12.25
C PRO A 134 -13.90 -13.24 -13.47
N SER A 135 -14.11 -11.93 -13.29
CA SER A 135 -14.53 -11.06 -14.39
C SER A 135 -13.48 -10.94 -15.50
N GLY A 136 -13.86 -11.24 -16.75
CA GLY A 136 -12.97 -11.18 -17.91
C GLY A 136 -12.54 -9.75 -18.26
N HIS A 137 -13.48 -8.81 -18.39
CA HIS A 137 -13.24 -7.38 -18.65
C HIS A 137 -12.28 -6.77 -17.63
N THR A 138 -12.48 -7.06 -16.35
CA THR A 138 -11.63 -6.52 -15.27
C THR A 138 -10.25 -7.17 -15.28
N THR A 139 -10.17 -8.47 -15.59
CA THR A 139 -8.88 -9.20 -15.69
C THR A 139 -8.02 -8.62 -16.81
N THR A 140 -8.59 -8.43 -18.00
CA THR A 140 -7.86 -7.87 -19.15
C THR A 140 -7.49 -6.41 -18.94
N ALA A 141 -8.39 -5.61 -18.35
CA ALA A 141 -8.12 -4.22 -17.97
C ALA A 141 -6.93 -4.11 -17.01
N ALA A 142 -6.91 -4.92 -15.95
CA ALA A 142 -5.81 -4.94 -14.99
C ALA A 142 -4.52 -5.47 -15.60
N ALA A 143 -4.56 -6.59 -16.33
CA ALA A 143 -3.39 -7.18 -16.97
C ALA A 143 -2.72 -6.21 -17.96
N LEU A 144 -3.51 -5.56 -18.82
CA LEU A 144 -3.01 -4.62 -19.82
C LEU A 144 -2.40 -3.37 -19.16
N THR A 145 -3.14 -2.70 -18.27
CA THR A 145 -2.69 -1.43 -17.69
C THR A 145 -1.50 -1.60 -16.75
N VAL A 146 -1.45 -2.69 -15.97
CA VAL A 146 -0.29 -3.03 -15.13
C VAL A 146 0.91 -3.40 -16.00
N ALA A 147 0.73 -4.16 -17.09
CA ALA A 147 1.82 -4.45 -18.02
C ALA A 147 2.39 -3.17 -18.66
N ILE A 148 1.53 -2.22 -19.06
CA ILE A 148 1.93 -0.90 -19.55
C ILE A 148 2.71 -0.15 -18.47
N ALA A 149 2.24 -0.13 -17.23
CA ALA A 149 2.92 0.56 -16.13
C ALA A 149 4.29 -0.03 -15.76
N LEU A 150 4.46 -1.34 -15.95
CA LEU A 150 5.76 -2.02 -15.78
C LEU A 150 6.69 -1.81 -16.98
N ALA A 151 6.14 -1.69 -18.20
CA ALA A 151 6.90 -1.42 -19.42
C ALA A 151 7.37 0.04 -19.54
N PHE A 152 6.51 0.97 -19.08
CA PHE A 152 6.74 2.41 -19.09
C PHE A 152 6.40 2.95 -17.70
N PRO A 153 7.33 2.91 -16.73
CA PRO A 153 7.07 3.31 -15.34
C PRO A 153 6.99 4.84 -15.20
N HIS A 154 6.02 5.43 -15.89
CA HIS A 154 5.70 6.84 -15.83
C HIS A 154 4.45 7.04 -14.97
N VAL A 155 4.25 8.24 -14.47
CA VAL A 155 3.17 8.52 -13.51
C VAL A 155 1.81 8.29 -14.16
N TRP A 156 1.66 8.71 -15.42
CA TRP A 156 0.41 8.54 -16.17
C TRP A 156 0.00 7.08 -16.33
N SER A 157 0.94 6.13 -16.41
CA SER A 157 0.59 4.71 -16.56
C SER A 157 0.09 4.10 -15.26
N TRP A 158 0.59 4.57 -14.11
CA TRP A 158 0.06 4.16 -12.80
C TRP A 158 -1.27 4.85 -12.48
N VAL A 159 -1.46 6.10 -12.91
CA VAL A 159 -2.77 6.76 -12.89
C VAL A 159 -3.76 5.99 -13.76
N LEU A 160 -3.34 5.54 -14.95
CA LEU A 160 -4.17 4.71 -15.81
C LEU A 160 -4.61 3.42 -15.11
N VAL A 161 -3.72 2.73 -14.38
CA VAL A 161 -4.09 1.57 -13.55
C VAL A 161 -5.10 1.96 -12.47
N ALA A 162 -4.80 3.01 -11.71
CA ALA A 162 -5.60 3.45 -10.57
C ALA A 162 -7.01 3.96 -10.97
N VAL A 163 -7.19 4.39 -12.21
CA VAL A 163 -8.49 4.87 -12.72
C VAL A 163 -9.20 3.78 -13.52
N TRP A 164 -8.53 3.18 -14.51
CA TRP A 164 -9.18 2.27 -15.45
C TRP A 164 -9.66 0.98 -14.81
N VAL A 165 -8.88 0.40 -13.88
CA VAL A 165 -9.25 -0.86 -13.23
C VAL A 165 -10.49 -0.69 -12.33
N PRO A 166 -10.55 0.32 -11.42
CA PRO A 166 -11.77 0.55 -10.64
C PRO A 166 -12.98 0.94 -11.50
N VAL A 167 -12.80 1.81 -12.51
CA VAL A 167 -13.90 2.19 -13.41
C VAL A 167 -14.47 0.96 -14.13
N MET A 168 -13.60 0.08 -14.62
CA MET A 168 -14.05 -1.16 -15.25
C MET A 168 -14.75 -2.07 -14.23
N ALA A 169 -14.18 -2.28 -13.05
CA ALA A 169 -14.76 -3.12 -12.00
C ALA A 169 -16.16 -2.63 -11.56
N VAL A 170 -16.32 -1.32 -11.35
CA VAL A 170 -17.61 -0.70 -11.01
C VAL A 170 -18.58 -0.85 -12.18
N SER A 171 -18.17 -0.64 -13.43
CA SER A 171 -19.07 -0.81 -14.57
C SER A 171 -19.65 -2.23 -14.69
N ARG A 172 -18.86 -3.25 -14.33
CA ARG A 172 -19.27 -4.66 -14.39
C ARG A 172 -20.27 -5.02 -13.32
N THR A 173 -20.07 -4.51 -12.12
CA THR A 173 -21.00 -4.72 -11.00
C THR A 173 -22.25 -3.87 -11.16
N TYR A 174 -22.14 -2.65 -11.71
CA TYR A 174 -23.27 -1.77 -12.01
C TYR A 174 -24.19 -2.35 -13.10
N LEU A 175 -23.63 -3.05 -14.09
CA LEU A 175 -24.43 -3.79 -15.07
C LEU A 175 -25.09 -5.06 -14.51
N LEU A 176 -24.86 -5.38 -13.23
CA LEU A 176 -25.37 -6.55 -12.52
C LEU A 176 -24.97 -7.88 -13.18
N VAL A 177 -23.83 -7.91 -13.89
CA VAL A 177 -23.34 -9.10 -14.59
C VAL A 177 -22.21 -9.82 -13.85
N HIS A 178 -21.73 -9.24 -12.76
CA HIS A 178 -20.69 -9.77 -11.88
C HIS A 178 -20.92 -9.33 -10.44
N TRP A 179 -20.50 -10.19 -9.51
CA TRP A 179 -20.43 -9.88 -8.10
C TRP A 179 -19.18 -9.04 -7.76
N ALA A 180 -19.18 -8.35 -6.60
CA ALA A 180 -18.06 -7.52 -6.17
C ALA A 180 -16.75 -8.32 -6.04
N SER A 181 -16.83 -9.53 -5.48
CA SER A 181 -15.72 -10.47 -5.35
C SER A 181 -15.17 -10.93 -6.71
N ASP A 182 -15.99 -11.05 -7.75
CA ASP A 182 -15.54 -11.44 -9.10
C ASP A 182 -14.61 -10.40 -9.72
N VAL A 183 -14.93 -9.11 -9.53
CA VAL A 183 -14.16 -8.00 -10.10
C VAL A 183 -12.91 -7.68 -9.28
N LEU A 184 -12.98 -7.82 -7.95
CA LEU A 184 -11.81 -7.70 -7.08
C LEU A 184 -10.79 -8.81 -7.35
N ALA A 185 -11.24 -10.06 -7.43
CA ALA A 185 -10.38 -11.20 -7.75
C ALA A 185 -9.79 -11.07 -9.17
N ALA A 186 -10.56 -10.57 -10.14
CA ALA A 186 -10.08 -10.29 -11.50
C ALA A 186 -8.97 -9.24 -11.54
N ALA A 187 -9.11 -8.15 -10.78
CA ALA A 187 -8.09 -7.11 -10.69
C ALA A 187 -6.77 -7.66 -10.13
N VAL A 188 -6.86 -8.46 -9.05
CA VAL A 188 -5.69 -9.12 -8.46
C VAL A 188 -5.07 -10.13 -9.43
N LEU A 189 -5.89 -10.94 -10.13
CA LEU A 189 -5.43 -11.91 -11.11
C LEU A 189 -4.61 -11.24 -12.23
N GLY A 190 -5.16 -10.20 -12.84
CA GLY A 190 -4.50 -9.47 -13.93
C GLY A 190 -3.16 -8.85 -13.48
N ALA A 191 -3.14 -8.22 -12.30
CA ALA A 191 -1.92 -7.66 -11.72
C ALA A 191 -0.87 -8.74 -11.39
N SER A 192 -1.31 -9.86 -10.81
CA SER A 192 -0.44 -10.99 -10.46
C SER A 192 0.25 -11.58 -11.68
N VAL A 193 -0.51 -11.84 -12.76
CA VAL A 193 0.05 -12.36 -14.01
C VAL A 193 1.04 -11.37 -14.63
N ALA A 194 0.73 -10.07 -14.62
CA ALA A 194 1.65 -9.04 -15.12
C ALA A 194 2.99 -9.02 -14.35
N LEU A 195 2.94 -9.12 -13.03
CA LEU A 195 4.14 -9.17 -12.18
C LEU A 195 4.97 -10.43 -12.42
N ILE A 196 4.33 -11.59 -12.55
CA ILE A 196 5.00 -12.88 -12.84
C ILE A 196 5.68 -12.82 -14.22
N VAL A 197 4.96 -12.38 -15.26
CA VAL A 197 5.52 -12.29 -16.61
C VAL A 197 6.67 -11.28 -16.65
N ALA A 198 6.56 -10.13 -15.99
CA ALA A 198 7.64 -9.15 -15.91
C ALA A 198 8.89 -9.71 -15.20
N ALA A 199 8.70 -10.48 -14.13
CA ALA A 199 9.77 -11.17 -13.42
C ALA A 199 10.48 -12.22 -14.30
N VAL A 200 9.71 -13.09 -14.98
CA VAL A 200 10.24 -14.11 -15.88
C VAL A 200 10.99 -13.46 -17.04
N ALA A 201 10.39 -12.46 -17.69
CA ALA A 201 11.01 -11.73 -18.78
C ALA A 201 12.33 -11.06 -18.35
N SER A 202 12.36 -10.49 -17.14
CA SER A 202 13.58 -9.90 -16.56
C SER A 202 14.68 -10.95 -16.33
N ALA A 203 14.32 -12.18 -15.96
CA ALA A 203 15.27 -13.28 -15.80
C ALA A 203 15.80 -13.78 -17.15
N VAL A 204 14.93 -13.91 -18.16
CA VAL A 204 15.28 -14.38 -19.51
C VAL A 204 16.19 -13.36 -20.22
N PHE A 205 15.82 -12.07 -20.24
CA PHE A 205 16.59 -11.05 -20.96
C PHE A 205 17.95 -10.72 -20.31
N ARG A 206 18.12 -10.99 -19.00
CA ARG A 206 19.42 -10.83 -18.32
C ARG A 206 20.45 -11.88 -18.76
N ARG A 207 20.00 -13.11 -19.07
CA ARG A 207 20.88 -14.20 -19.51
C ARG A 207 21.51 -13.92 -20.88
N THR A 208 20.81 -13.21 -21.77
CA THR A 208 21.30 -12.89 -23.12
C THR A 208 22.40 -11.83 -23.13
N THR A 209 22.42 -10.91 -22.17
CA THR A 209 23.45 -9.84 -22.06
C THR A 209 24.74 -10.26 -21.34
N ALA A 210 24.71 -11.33 -20.55
CA ALA A 210 25.88 -11.78 -19.78
C ALA A 210 26.98 -12.41 -20.66
N HIS A 211 26.67 -12.77 -21.91
CA HIS A 211 27.65 -13.37 -22.83
C HIS A 211 28.53 -12.37 -23.60
N SER A 212 28.30 -11.05 -23.50
CA SER A 212 29.01 -10.06 -24.34
C SER A 212 30.01 -9.16 -23.62
N THR A 213 30.34 -9.39 -22.34
CA THR A 213 31.27 -8.52 -21.58
C THR A 213 32.33 -9.32 -20.82
N LEU A 214 33.25 -9.93 -21.56
CA LEU A 214 34.60 -10.21 -21.07
C LEU A 214 35.55 -9.23 -21.79
N ARG A 215 35.77 -8.05 -21.18
CA ARG A 215 36.84 -7.14 -21.59
C ARG A 215 37.85 -7.09 -20.44
N PRO A 216 39.16 -7.30 -20.67
CA PRO A 216 40.14 -7.31 -19.60
C PRO A 216 40.31 -5.91 -18.96
N PRO A 217 40.71 -5.82 -17.68
CA PRO A 217 40.86 -4.54 -16.99
C PRO A 217 42.06 -3.77 -17.57
N GLN A 218 41.89 -2.45 -17.80
CA GLN A 218 43.01 -1.55 -18.07
C GLN A 218 43.70 -1.14 -16.76
N PRO A 219 45.05 -0.97 -16.74
CA PRO A 219 45.78 -0.56 -15.55
C PRO A 219 45.49 0.91 -15.21
N ALA A 220 45.31 1.17 -13.90
CA ALA A 220 45.06 2.49 -13.36
C ALA A 220 46.30 3.39 -13.52
N ARG A 221 46.10 4.65 -13.92
CA ARG A 221 47.13 5.70 -13.92
C ARG A 221 47.20 6.34 -12.53
N ASP A 222 48.40 6.37 -11.98
CA ASP A 222 48.77 7.02 -10.73
C ASP A 222 48.48 8.53 -10.73
N ARG A 223 48.02 9.05 -9.60
CA ARG A 223 48.10 10.48 -9.25
C ARG A 223 48.77 10.61 -7.87
N PRO A 224 49.71 11.55 -7.69
CA PRO A 224 50.50 11.65 -6.47
C PRO A 224 49.72 12.25 -5.30
N CYS A 225 50.02 11.71 -4.12
CA CYS A 225 49.50 12.06 -2.80
C CYS A 225 50.15 13.36 -2.29
N ALA A 226 49.34 14.29 -1.78
CA ALA A 226 49.81 15.47 -1.05
C ALA A 226 49.36 15.36 0.40
N THR A 227 50.35 15.32 1.29
CA THR A 227 50.25 15.20 2.75
C THR A 227 49.80 16.51 3.39
N GLN A 228 48.85 16.43 4.33
CA GLN A 228 48.71 17.38 5.45
C GLN A 228 48.42 16.60 6.74
N PRO A 229 49.25 16.71 7.79
CA PRO A 229 49.00 16.07 9.06
C PRO A 229 48.13 16.99 9.95
N ASN A 230 47.32 16.37 10.81
CA ASN A 230 46.54 16.97 11.90
C ASN A 230 45.10 17.38 11.57
N GLY A 231 44.24 16.37 11.35
CA GLY A 231 42.78 16.56 11.30
C GLY A 231 41.93 15.29 11.34
N ILE A 232 42.50 14.14 11.69
CA ILE A 232 41.91 12.82 11.41
C ILE A 232 40.59 12.58 12.17
N SER A 233 40.39 13.17 13.35
CA SER A 233 39.17 12.95 14.15
C SER A 233 37.97 13.82 13.77
N ARG A 234 38.17 15.00 13.14
CA ARG A 234 37.07 15.88 12.69
C ARG A 234 36.64 15.67 11.25
N LEU A 235 37.52 15.13 10.39
CA LEU A 235 37.19 14.82 8.99
C LEU A 235 36.41 13.50 8.82
N MET A 236 36.51 12.55 9.76
CA MET A 236 35.84 11.25 9.66
C MET A 236 34.30 11.30 9.72
N THR A 237 33.71 12.35 10.29
CA THR A 237 32.24 12.53 10.28
C THR A 237 31.72 13.33 9.07
N ALA A 238 32.62 13.88 8.24
CA ALA A 238 32.28 14.79 7.15
C ALA A 238 32.22 14.14 5.75
N THR A 239 32.56 12.86 5.59
CA THR A 239 32.79 12.25 4.27
C THR A 239 31.77 11.20 3.83
N LEU A 240 30.81 10.81 4.67
CA LEU A 240 29.79 9.83 4.27
C LEU A 240 28.70 10.50 3.42
N PRO A 241 28.39 9.97 2.22
CA PRO A 241 27.26 10.45 1.42
C PRO A 241 25.96 10.46 2.23
N ASP A 242 25.09 11.45 2.02
CA ASP A 242 23.86 11.63 2.81
C ASP A 242 22.97 10.39 2.88
N HIS A 243 22.92 9.60 1.80
CA HIS A 243 22.17 8.34 1.77
C HIS A 243 22.76 7.28 2.74
N VAL A 244 24.08 7.21 2.86
CA VAL A 244 24.78 6.29 3.79
C VAL A 244 24.52 6.72 5.23
N ARG A 245 24.63 8.03 5.52
CA ARG A 245 24.31 8.57 6.86
C ARG A 245 22.85 8.31 7.25
N THR A 246 21.93 8.43 6.30
CA THR A 246 20.51 8.14 6.51
C THR A 246 20.29 6.67 6.85
N ILE A 247 20.89 5.73 6.11
CA ILE A 247 20.77 4.29 6.36
C ILE A 247 21.35 3.88 7.72
N LEU A 248 22.47 4.49 8.12
CA LEU A 248 23.21 4.14 9.33
C LEU A 248 22.57 4.74 10.59
N PHE A 249 22.18 6.02 10.55
CA PHE A 249 21.87 6.80 11.75
C PHE A 249 20.42 7.23 11.88
N ASN A 250 19.60 7.19 10.82
CA ASN A 250 18.21 7.61 10.94
C ASN A 250 17.45 6.68 11.90
N ARG A 251 16.62 7.26 12.76
CA ARG A 251 15.78 6.51 13.72
C ARG A 251 14.45 6.04 13.12
N VAL A 252 14.10 6.56 11.95
CA VAL A 252 12.85 6.31 11.22
C VAL A 252 13.13 5.49 9.95
N PRO A 253 12.22 4.59 9.54
CA PRO A 253 12.39 3.77 8.34
C PRO A 253 12.43 4.60 7.05
N GLU A 254 12.99 3.99 6.00
CA GLU A 254 12.88 4.53 4.63
C GLU A 254 11.43 4.46 4.14
N VAL A 255 10.93 5.55 3.55
CA VAL A 255 9.61 5.62 2.93
C VAL A 255 9.61 4.83 1.62
N THR A 256 9.18 3.58 1.71
CA THR A 256 9.02 2.66 0.59
C THR A 256 7.56 2.22 0.46
N VAL A 257 7.22 1.46 -0.58
CA VAL A 257 5.87 0.86 -0.69
C VAL A 257 5.56 -0.02 0.52
N ALA A 258 6.53 -0.81 1.00
CA ALA A 258 6.37 -1.62 2.19
C ALA A 258 6.06 -0.78 3.44
N PHE A 259 6.68 0.40 3.58
CA PHE A 259 6.36 1.34 4.66
C PHE A 259 4.90 1.79 4.62
N TRP A 260 4.37 2.14 3.46
CA TRP A 260 2.97 2.54 3.32
C TRP A 260 2.01 1.38 3.60
N VAL A 261 2.34 0.17 3.13
CA VAL A 261 1.55 -1.03 3.40
C VAL A 261 1.47 -1.30 4.90
N ILE A 262 2.59 -1.46 5.60
CA ILE A 262 2.56 -1.74 7.04
C ILE A 262 1.99 -0.58 7.85
N LYS A 263 2.14 0.68 7.40
CA LYS A 263 1.49 1.84 8.03
C LYS A 263 -0.03 1.75 7.93
N ILE A 264 -0.59 1.49 6.75
CA ILE A 264 -2.05 1.37 6.54
C ILE A 264 -2.58 0.16 7.33
N LEU A 265 -1.87 -0.96 7.33
CA LEU A 265 -2.26 -2.13 8.13
C LEU A 265 -2.23 -1.82 9.63
N SER A 266 -1.21 -1.08 10.11
CA SER A 266 -1.11 -0.71 11.53
C SER A 266 -2.17 0.29 11.99
N THR A 267 -2.63 1.19 11.12
CA THR A 267 -3.73 2.11 11.43
C THR A 267 -5.04 1.34 11.49
N THR A 268 -5.28 0.44 10.52
CA THR A 268 -6.49 -0.41 10.47
C THR A 268 -6.58 -1.33 11.69
N SER A 269 -5.47 -1.99 12.03
CA SER A 269 -5.37 -2.84 13.22
C SER A 269 -5.48 -2.07 14.53
N GLY A 270 -5.19 -0.77 14.54
CA GLY A 270 -5.30 0.07 15.73
C GLY A 270 -6.75 0.27 16.15
N GLU A 271 -7.62 0.54 15.16
CA GLU A 271 -9.08 0.64 15.31
C GLU A 271 -9.65 -0.67 15.85
N THR A 272 -9.47 -1.74 15.09
CA THR A 272 -10.08 -3.04 15.41
C THR A 272 -9.57 -3.62 16.73
N ALA A 273 -8.33 -3.30 17.12
CA ALA A 273 -7.78 -3.72 18.41
C ALA A 273 -8.32 -2.88 19.58
N ALA A 274 -8.54 -1.57 19.40
CA ALA A 274 -9.17 -0.72 20.39
C ALA A 274 -10.60 -1.23 20.68
N ASP A 275 -11.38 -1.46 19.61
CA ASP A 275 -12.73 -2.02 19.71
C ASP A 275 -12.74 -3.37 20.38
N TYR A 276 -11.86 -4.28 19.94
CA TYR A 276 -11.79 -5.63 20.50
C TYR A 276 -11.52 -5.62 22.02
N LEU A 277 -10.60 -4.77 22.48
CA LEU A 277 -10.29 -4.65 23.90
C LEU A 277 -11.48 -4.03 24.68
N ASN A 278 -12.13 -3.04 24.10
CA ASN A 278 -13.22 -2.32 24.73
C ASN A 278 -14.52 -3.13 24.78
N SER A 279 -15.04 -3.57 23.62
CA SER A 279 -16.36 -4.17 23.46
C SER A 279 -16.34 -5.70 23.55
N THR A 280 -15.37 -6.38 22.93
CA THR A 280 -15.34 -7.86 22.88
C THR A 280 -14.77 -8.47 24.15
N LEU A 281 -13.68 -7.91 24.69
CA LEU A 281 -13.12 -8.34 25.98
C LEU A 281 -13.83 -7.72 27.18
N GLY A 282 -14.68 -6.70 26.96
CA GLY A 282 -15.47 -6.05 28.00
C GLY A 282 -14.64 -5.31 29.04
N LEU A 283 -13.40 -4.89 28.70
CA LEU A 283 -12.55 -4.13 29.62
C LEU A 283 -13.10 -2.71 29.86
N GLY A 284 -13.89 -2.19 28.92
CA GLY A 284 -14.38 -0.82 28.96
C GLY A 284 -13.32 0.20 28.54
N LEU A 285 -13.80 1.36 28.10
CA LEU A 285 -12.99 2.37 27.43
C LEU A 285 -11.90 2.95 28.35
N ALA A 286 -12.23 3.20 29.61
CA ALA A 286 -11.30 3.78 30.58
C ALA A 286 -10.12 2.84 30.91
N ILE A 287 -10.40 1.56 31.23
CA ILE A 287 -9.36 0.59 31.60
C ILE A 287 -8.47 0.31 30.38
N THR A 288 -9.07 0.13 29.22
CA THR A 288 -8.36 -0.09 27.95
C THR A 288 -7.41 1.07 27.64
N SER A 289 -7.88 2.31 27.80
CA SER A 289 -7.08 3.53 27.61
C SER A 289 -5.86 3.57 28.53
N TRP A 290 -6.03 3.28 29.82
CA TRP A 290 -4.91 3.29 30.77
C TRP A 290 -3.88 2.19 30.49
N ILE A 291 -4.32 0.96 30.21
CA ILE A 291 -3.42 -0.16 29.90
C ILE A 291 -2.62 0.14 28.63
N MET A 292 -3.30 0.52 27.54
CA MET A 292 -2.65 0.76 26.25
C MET A 292 -1.73 1.98 26.30
N THR A 293 -2.09 3.02 27.04
CA THR A 293 -1.21 4.18 27.27
C THR A 293 0.04 3.77 28.05
N GLY A 294 -0.09 2.94 29.08
CA GLY A 294 1.05 2.39 29.82
C GLY A 294 2.00 1.59 28.92
N LEU A 295 1.46 0.71 28.07
CA LEU A 295 2.25 -0.05 27.10
C LEU A 295 2.95 0.86 26.08
N LEU A 296 2.26 1.90 25.58
CA LEU A 296 2.84 2.89 24.68
C LEU A 296 4.02 3.63 25.34
N VAL A 297 3.89 4.05 26.61
CA VAL A 297 4.97 4.71 27.35
C VAL A 297 6.18 3.79 27.46
N ILE A 298 5.99 2.52 27.82
CA ILE A 298 7.08 1.53 27.89
C ILE A 298 7.77 1.37 26.52
N ALA A 299 6.99 1.24 25.45
CA ALA A 299 7.54 1.11 24.10
C ALA A 299 8.28 2.38 23.63
N LEU A 300 7.78 3.57 23.97
CA LEU A 300 8.46 4.84 23.69
C LEU A 300 9.77 4.95 24.46
N ILE A 301 9.83 4.54 25.73
CA ILE A 301 11.07 4.49 26.51
C ILE A 301 12.10 3.59 25.81
N ALA A 302 11.68 2.39 25.37
CA ALA A 302 12.53 1.49 24.60
C ALA A 302 13.00 2.13 23.28
N GLN A 303 12.12 2.83 22.57
CA GLN A 303 12.44 3.55 21.34
C GLN A 303 13.47 4.66 21.55
N PHE A 304 13.31 5.52 22.55
CA PHE A 304 14.26 6.58 22.89
C PHE A 304 15.61 6.05 23.42
N ALA A 305 15.62 4.83 23.97
CA ALA A 305 16.86 4.14 24.34
C ALA A 305 17.66 3.66 23.11
N THR A 306 16.98 3.40 21.99
CA THR A 306 17.69 3.06 20.74
C THR A 306 18.33 4.29 20.09
N LYS A 307 19.56 4.09 19.58
CA LYS A 307 20.32 5.14 18.88
C LYS A 307 20.11 5.09 17.36
N ARG A 308 19.39 4.09 16.84
CA ARG A 308 19.23 3.80 15.41
C ARG A 308 17.91 3.06 15.18
N TYR A 309 17.35 3.18 13.96
CA TYR A 309 16.12 2.48 13.60
C TYR A 309 16.23 0.97 13.86
N THR A 310 15.28 0.44 14.63
CA THR A 310 15.09 -0.99 14.87
C THR A 310 13.65 -1.33 14.51
N SER A 311 13.47 -2.20 13.50
CA SER A 311 12.16 -2.47 12.91
C SER A 311 11.12 -2.90 13.96
N GLY A 312 11.47 -3.85 14.83
CA GLY A 312 10.55 -4.35 15.87
C GLY A 312 10.05 -3.24 16.79
N ILE A 313 10.96 -2.53 17.48
CA ILE A 313 10.61 -1.48 18.45
C ILE A 313 9.80 -0.36 17.78
N TYR A 314 10.24 0.10 16.62
CA TYR A 314 9.57 1.17 15.90
C TYR A 314 8.13 0.80 15.52
N TRP A 315 7.92 -0.37 14.92
CA TRP A 315 6.57 -0.80 14.51
C TRP A 315 5.69 -1.16 15.70
N THR A 316 6.25 -1.67 16.80
CA THR A 316 5.52 -1.82 18.06
C THR A 316 5.00 -0.47 18.56
N VAL A 317 5.83 0.58 18.57
CA VAL A 317 5.36 1.93 18.95
C VAL A 317 4.28 2.42 17.99
N VAL A 318 4.43 2.20 16.69
CA VAL A 318 3.41 2.63 15.69
C VAL A 318 2.07 1.91 15.87
N VAL A 319 2.07 0.64 16.25
CA VAL A 319 0.84 -0.11 16.55
C VAL A 319 0.24 0.34 17.89
N LEU A 320 1.04 0.56 18.93
CA LEU A 320 0.53 1.01 20.22
C LEU A 320 -0.02 2.44 20.14
N ILE A 321 0.66 3.32 19.40
CA ILE A 321 0.21 4.70 19.21
C ILE A 321 -1.04 4.76 18.33
N SER A 322 -1.26 3.76 17.45
CA SER A 322 -2.50 3.68 16.69
C SER A 322 -3.69 3.38 17.58
N VAL A 323 -3.57 2.39 18.46
CA VAL A 323 -4.60 2.05 19.45
C VAL A 323 -4.85 3.20 20.42
N VAL A 324 -3.79 3.78 21.01
CA VAL A 324 -3.94 4.90 21.96
C VAL A 324 -4.51 6.15 21.30
N GLY A 325 -4.16 6.42 20.04
CA GLY A 325 -4.72 7.54 19.30
C GLY A 325 -6.23 7.42 19.08
N THR A 326 -6.73 6.20 18.83
CA THR A 326 -8.17 5.92 18.78
C THR A 326 -8.81 6.22 20.14
N LEU A 327 -8.32 5.53 21.17
CA LEU A 327 -8.87 5.60 22.52
C LEU A 327 -8.88 7.02 23.09
N LEU A 328 -7.90 7.85 22.71
CA LEU A 328 -7.88 9.26 23.09
C LEU A 328 -9.07 10.03 22.51
N THR A 329 -9.42 9.76 21.25
CA THR A 329 -10.57 10.38 20.59
C THR A 329 -11.87 9.86 21.17
N ASP A 330 -12.03 8.55 21.29
CA ASP A 330 -13.23 7.91 21.84
C ASP A 330 -13.49 8.36 23.27
N THR A 331 -12.43 8.48 24.09
CA THR A 331 -12.58 8.97 25.46
C THR A 331 -13.10 10.42 25.47
N MET A 332 -12.66 11.26 24.53
CA MET A 332 -13.19 12.62 24.41
C MET A 332 -14.65 12.62 23.97
N THR A 333 -15.01 11.84 22.97
CA THR A 333 -16.36 11.82 22.40
C THR A 333 -17.35 11.08 23.30
N ASP A 334 -17.04 9.86 23.72
CA ASP A 334 -17.97 8.95 24.38
C ASP A 334 -17.99 9.14 25.90
N SER A 335 -16.84 9.41 26.53
CA SER A 335 -16.79 9.60 27.99
C SER A 335 -17.00 11.06 28.39
N PHE A 336 -16.41 12.01 27.66
CA PHE A 336 -16.51 13.44 27.97
C PHE A 336 -17.57 14.19 27.15
N GLY A 337 -18.22 13.54 26.17
CA GLY A 337 -19.28 14.16 25.37
C GLY A 337 -18.80 15.26 24.42
N VAL A 338 -17.50 15.28 24.08
CA VAL A 338 -16.92 16.30 23.18
C VAL A 338 -17.35 16.02 21.74
N PRO A 339 -17.99 16.96 21.04
CA PRO A 339 -18.39 16.74 19.64
C PRO A 339 -17.20 16.44 18.72
N LEU A 340 -17.37 15.51 17.77
CA LEU A 340 -16.34 15.06 16.82
C LEU A 340 -15.74 16.20 15.98
N TRP A 341 -16.52 17.20 15.59
CA TRP A 341 -16.00 18.36 14.85
C TRP A 341 -15.06 19.20 15.72
N LEU A 342 -15.32 19.30 17.03
CA LEU A 342 -14.51 20.06 17.97
C LEU A 342 -13.19 19.33 18.25
N SER A 343 -13.22 18.00 18.46
CA SER A 343 -12.00 17.20 18.61
C SER A 343 -11.14 17.23 17.33
N THR A 344 -11.77 17.16 16.15
CA THR A 344 -11.07 17.29 14.86
C THR A 344 -10.36 18.64 14.72
N VAL A 345 -11.04 19.75 15.05
CA VAL A 345 -10.44 21.09 15.02
C VAL A 345 -9.33 21.23 16.06
N ALA A 346 -9.55 20.71 17.28
CA ALA A 346 -8.57 20.77 18.36
C ALA A 346 -7.28 20.00 18.02
N PHE A 347 -7.38 18.75 17.54
CA PHE A 347 -6.22 17.96 17.14
C PHE A 347 -5.52 18.55 15.90
N SER A 348 -6.26 19.14 14.97
CA SER A 348 -5.69 19.89 13.84
C SER A 348 -4.85 21.08 14.33
N ALA A 349 -5.36 21.85 15.29
CA ALA A 349 -4.64 22.97 15.89
C ALA A 349 -3.38 22.49 16.65
N LEU A 350 -3.49 21.44 17.45
CA LEU A 350 -2.36 20.85 18.18
C LEU A 350 -1.26 20.32 17.24
N LEU A 351 -1.66 19.66 16.14
CA LEU A 351 -0.73 19.21 15.11
C LEU A 351 -0.04 20.40 14.42
N ALA A 352 -0.80 21.44 14.06
CA ALA A 352 -0.24 22.65 13.44
C ALA A 352 0.75 23.37 14.37
N VAL A 353 0.42 23.50 15.66
CA VAL A 353 1.33 24.05 16.68
C VAL A 353 2.58 23.20 16.81
N THR A 354 2.45 21.87 16.80
CA THR A 354 3.58 20.94 16.88
C THR A 354 4.53 21.13 15.69
N PHE A 355 4.00 21.20 14.46
CA PHE A 355 4.81 21.49 13.27
C PHE A 355 5.41 22.89 13.31
N GLY A 356 4.67 23.90 13.78
CA GLY A 356 5.17 25.27 13.92
C GLY A 356 6.36 25.37 14.86
N ILE A 357 6.26 24.76 16.05
CA ILE A 357 7.36 24.72 17.03
C ILE A 357 8.54 23.91 16.50
N TRP A 358 8.28 22.75 15.87
CA TRP A 358 9.33 21.94 15.28
C TRP A 358 10.10 22.71 14.20
N PHE A 359 9.38 23.35 13.26
CA PHE A 359 10.00 24.14 12.20
C PHE A 359 10.75 25.37 12.75
N ALA A 360 10.19 26.07 13.74
CA ALA A 360 10.86 27.22 14.36
C ALA A 360 12.20 26.84 15.01
N ARG A 361 12.30 25.65 15.61
CA ARG A 361 13.49 25.18 16.34
C ARG A 361 14.51 24.45 15.48
N GLU A 362 14.07 23.62 14.54
CA GLU A 362 14.94 22.73 13.75
C GLU A 362 15.07 23.16 12.29
N ARG A 363 14.25 24.12 11.83
CA ARG A 363 14.18 24.62 10.44
C ARG A 363 13.97 23.51 9.39
N THR A 364 13.43 22.37 9.81
CA THR A 364 13.10 21.23 8.94
C THR A 364 11.95 20.43 9.53
N LEU A 365 11.11 19.88 8.66
CA LEU A 365 10.07 18.90 8.99
C LEU A 365 10.38 17.53 8.35
N SER A 366 11.62 17.35 7.87
CA SER A 366 12.02 16.16 7.13
C SER A 366 12.28 14.97 8.05
N ILE A 367 11.57 13.88 7.76
CA ILE A 367 11.72 12.56 8.41
C ILE A 367 13.05 11.86 8.11
N HIS A 368 13.80 12.32 7.10
CA HIS A 368 15.09 11.75 6.74
C HIS A 368 16.23 12.20 7.65
N THR A 369 15.95 13.12 8.58
CA THR A 369 16.98 13.79 9.40
C THR A 369 16.74 13.65 10.91
N ILE A 370 16.07 12.56 11.32
CA ILE A 370 15.72 12.29 12.71
C ILE A 370 16.87 11.51 13.36
N PHE A 371 17.91 12.25 13.74
CA PHE A 371 19.11 11.71 14.37
C PHE A 371 19.18 12.00 15.87
N THR A 372 18.57 13.11 16.30
CA THR A 372 18.62 13.61 17.69
C THR A 372 17.35 13.24 18.46
N ARG A 373 17.48 13.11 19.79
CA ARG A 373 16.33 12.87 20.68
C ARG A 373 15.26 13.96 20.55
N ARG A 374 15.67 15.22 20.37
CA ARG A 374 14.76 16.35 20.22
C ARG A 374 13.87 16.24 18.98
N ARG A 375 14.46 15.92 17.82
CA ARG A 375 13.71 15.69 16.57
C ARG A 375 12.80 14.48 16.68
N GLU A 376 13.27 13.44 17.36
CA GLU A 376 12.47 12.24 17.64
C GLU A 376 11.27 12.55 18.54
N THR A 377 11.40 13.43 19.53
CA THR A 377 10.26 13.88 20.34
C THR A 377 9.21 14.60 19.50
N PHE A 378 9.61 15.57 18.67
CA PHE A 378 8.65 16.24 17.77
C PHE A 378 7.97 15.25 16.82
N TYR A 379 8.74 14.28 16.31
CA TYR A 379 8.22 13.24 15.45
C TYR A 379 7.14 12.40 16.12
N TRP A 380 7.38 11.88 17.32
CA TRP A 380 6.40 11.04 18.02
C TRP A 380 5.18 11.82 18.50
N VAL A 381 5.36 13.07 18.94
CA VAL A 381 4.24 13.95 19.30
C VAL A 381 3.38 14.28 18.08
N ALA A 382 4.00 14.61 16.95
CA ALA A 382 3.28 14.82 15.70
C ALA A 382 2.52 13.54 15.31
N ILE A 383 3.14 12.36 15.40
CA ILE A 383 2.46 11.11 15.12
C ILE A 383 1.24 10.92 16.03
N LEU A 384 1.38 11.09 17.35
CA LEU A 384 0.25 10.94 18.28
C LEU A 384 -0.94 11.81 17.86
N PHE A 385 -0.70 13.10 17.58
CA PHE A 385 -1.76 14.01 17.15
C PHE A 385 -2.31 13.68 15.76
N THR A 386 -1.49 13.19 14.81
CA THR A 386 -2.03 12.71 13.53
C THR A 386 -2.95 11.50 13.70
N PHE A 387 -2.67 10.65 14.69
CA PHE A 387 -3.48 9.47 14.97
C PHE A 387 -4.82 9.86 15.61
N ALA A 388 -4.80 10.70 16.63
CA ALA A 388 -6.03 11.20 17.25
C ALA A 388 -6.87 12.05 16.28
N LEU A 389 -6.23 12.96 15.52
CA LEU A 389 -6.90 13.72 14.47
C LEU A 389 -7.54 12.79 13.43
N GLY A 390 -6.84 11.75 13.04
CA GLY A 390 -7.31 10.86 11.99
C GLY A 390 -8.50 9.99 12.41
N THR A 391 -8.58 9.57 13.67
CA THR A 391 -9.78 8.93 14.22
C THR A 391 -10.93 9.95 14.25
N ALA A 392 -10.74 11.10 14.90
CA ALA A 392 -11.77 12.14 14.99
C ALA A 392 -12.34 12.57 13.63
N ALA A 393 -11.46 12.78 12.63
CA ALA A 393 -11.87 13.15 11.28
C ALA A 393 -12.50 11.99 10.51
N GLY A 394 -12.10 10.74 10.79
CA GLY A 394 -12.71 9.53 10.23
C GLY A 394 -14.16 9.43 10.68
N ASP A 395 -14.37 9.39 11.99
CA ASP A 395 -15.68 9.21 12.62
C ASP A 395 -16.61 10.39 12.33
N LEU A 396 -16.06 11.61 12.27
CA LEU A 396 -16.84 12.79 11.86
C LEU A 396 -17.42 12.61 10.45
N ILE A 397 -16.64 12.06 9.51
CA ILE A 397 -17.08 11.83 8.14
C ILE A 397 -18.05 10.65 8.05
N THR A 398 -17.74 9.54 8.72
CA THR A 398 -18.52 8.30 8.58
C THR A 398 -19.79 8.32 9.41
N GLU A 399 -19.72 8.76 10.65
CA GLU A 399 -20.81 8.74 11.64
C GLU A 399 -21.42 10.13 11.80
N GLY A 400 -20.59 11.15 12.03
CA GLY A 400 -21.06 12.52 12.27
C GLY A 400 -21.85 13.11 11.11
N PHE A 401 -21.40 12.88 9.87
CA PHE A 401 -22.12 13.25 8.64
C PHE A 401 -22.95 12.10 8.05
N GLY A 402 -22.89 10.90 8.63
CA GLY A 402 -23.65 9.73 8.19
C GLY A 402 -23.32 9.23 6.77
N LEU A 403 -22.09 9.48 6.28
CA LEU A 403 -21.67 9.04 4.94
C LEU A 403 -21.37 7.54 4.86
N GLY A 404 -21.20 6.88 6.01
CA GLY A 404 -20.90 5.46 6.12
C GLY A 404 -19.44 5.11 5.85
N TYR A 405 -19.01 3.97 6.39
CA TYR A 405 -17.59 3.56 6.40
C TYR A 405 -17.01 3.29 5.01
N LEU A 406 -17.80 2.78 4.06
CA LEU A 406 -17.35 2.59 2.68
C LEU A 406 -17.00 3.91 2.00
N PHE A 407 -17.89 4.90 2.07
CA PHE A 407 -17.67 6.18 1.42
C PHE A 407 -16.50 6.92 2.07
N GLY A 408 -16.40 6.89 3.41
CA GLY A 408 -15.24 7.41 4.14
C GLY A 408 -13.93 6.79 3.63
N THR A 409 -13.87 5.46 3.55
CA THR A 409 -12.70 4.72 3.03
C THR A 409 -12.33 5.17 1.61
N LEU A 410 -13.30 5.24 0.70
CA LEU A 410 -13.07 5.66 -0.69
C LEU A 410 -12.63 7.13 -0.78
N LEU A 411 -13.20 8.01 0.03
CA LEU A 411 -12.85 9.43 0.09
C LEU A 411 -11.38 9.61 0.50
N PHE A 412 -10.96 9.01 1.62
CA PHE A 412 -9.59 9.15 2.11
C PHE A 412 -8.58 8.46 1.19
N ALA A 413 -8.92 7.32 0.59
CA ALA A 413 -8.09 6.68 -0.43
C ALA A 413 -7.93 7.58 -1.66
N GLY A 414 -9.02 8.20 -2.11
CA GLY A 414 -9.02 9.18 -3.21
C GLY A 414 -8.15 10.39 -2.92
N LEU A 415 -8.26 10.98 -1.73
CA LEU A 415 -7.44 12.12 -1.30
C LEU A 415 -5.94 11.78 -1.25
N ILE A 416 -5.57 10.58 -0.76
CA ILE A 416 -4.18 10.10 -0.85
C ILE A 416 -3.75 9.94 -2.31
N GLY A 417 -4.64 9.44 -3.17
CA GLY A 417 -4.42 9.38 -4.62
C GLY A 417 -4.13 10.75 -5.24
N VAL A 418 -4.90 11.78 -4.87
CA VAL A 418 -4.66 13.17 -5.29
C VAL A 418 -3.30 13.67 -4.83
N ILE A 419 -2.89 13.40 -3.59
CA ILE A 419 -1.56 13.78 -3.09
C ILE A 419 -0.45 13.04 -3.84
N ALA A 420 -0.66 11.75 -4.16
CA ALA A 420 0.28 10.99 -4.97
C ALA A 420 0.42 11.61 -6.37
N ILE A 421 -0.70 11.97 -7.02
CA ILE A 421 -0.70 12.68 -8.31
C ILE A 421 0.03 14.03 -8.17
N ALA A 422 -0.25 14.82 -7.13
CA ALA A 422 0.43 16.08 -6.85
C ALA A 422 1.95 15.90 -6.74
N ARG A 423 2.40 14.87 -6.01
CA ARG A 423 3.82 14.58 -5.82
C ARG A 423 4.51 14.11 -7.10
N PHE A 424 3.87 13.20 -7.84
CA PHE A 424 4.51 12.52 -8.95
C PHE A 424 4.36 13.29 -10.27
N THR A 425 3.24 13.97 -10.50
CA THR A 425 2.99 14.78 -11.70
C THR A 425 3.51 16.20 -11.55
N PHE A 426 3.12 16.89 -10.48
CA PHE A 426 3.42 18.31 -10.29
C PHE A 426 4.69 18.57 -9.47
N ARG A 427 5.37 17.51 -9.01
CA ARG A 427 6.62 17.58 -8.23
C ARG A 427 6.50 18.45 -6.97
N VAL A 428 5.31 18.46 -6.35
CA VAL A 428 5.06 19.15 -5.08
C VAL A 428 6.03 18.64 -4.01
N ASN A 429 6.37 19.52 -3.05
CA ASN A 429 7.38 19.27 -2.02
C ASN A 429 7.18 17.92 -1.31
N VAL A 430 8.26 17.13 -1.24
CA VAL A 430 8.26 15.76 -0.67
C VAL A 430 7.79 15.73 0.77
N VAL A 431 8.22 16.69 1.59
CA VAL A 431 7.93 16.73 3.03
C VAL A 431 6.45 17.05 3.25
N PHE A 432 5.90 18.00 2.48
CA PHE A 432 4.48 18.32 2.51
C PHE A 432 3.62 17.12 2.08
N CYS A 433 3.91 16.53 0.92
CA CYS A 433 3.17 15.36 0.43
C CYS A 433 3.26 14.17 1.39
N PHE A 434 4.42 13.97 2.03
CA PHE A 434 4.59 12.93 3.04
C PHE A 434 3.64 13.15 4.22
N TRP A 435 3.67 14.33 4.85
CA TRP A 435 2.84 14.61 6.03
C TRP A 435 1.36 14.62 5.69
N ALA A 436 0.97 15.20 4.55
CA ALA A 436 -0.42 15.20 4.10
C ALA A 436 -0.94 13.78 3.86
N ALA A 437 -0.18 12.93 3.16
CA ALA A 437 -0.55 11.52 2.99
C ALA A 437 -0.55 10.77 4.32
N TYR A 438 0.45 11.01 5.17
CA TYR A 438 0.58 10.37 6.48
C TYR A 438 -0.62 10.66 7.38
N VAL A 439 -1.06 11.91 7.45
CA VAL A 439 -2.28 12.30 8.19
C VAL A 439 -3.48 11.53 7.66
N LEU A 440 -3.68 11.48 6.34
CA LEU A 440 -4.83 10.82 5.72
C LEU A 440 -4.80 9.29 5.79
N THR A 441 -3.64 8.66 6.00
CA THR A 441 -3.62 7.19 6.20
C THR A 441 -4.36 6.76 7.46
N ARG A 442 -4.50 7.63 8.46
CA ARG A 442 -5.23 7.28 9.68
C ARG A 442 -6.76 7.22 9.50
N PRO A 443 -7.45 8.27 9.02
CA PRO A 443 -8.88 8.20 8.79
C PRO A 443 -9.22 7.12 7.77
N LEU A 444 -8.37 6.91 6.74
CA LEU A 444 -8.48 5.75 5.85
C LEU A 444 -8.47 4.43 6.63
N GLY A 445 -7.51 4.27 7.55
CA GLY A 445 -7.38 3.06 8.36
C GLY A 445 -8.51 2.87 9.36
N ALA A 446 -9.02 3.95 9.97
CA ALA A 446 -10.17 3.90 10.89
C ALA A 446 -11.42 3.43 10.13
N SER A 447 -11.82 4.17 9.08
CA SER A 447 -12.98 3.83 8.25
C SER A 447 -12.87 2.43 7.63
N MET A 448 -11.67 2.01 7.21
CA MET A 448 -11.47 0.66 6.68
C MET A 448 -11.52 -0.41 7.79
N GLY A 449 -11.06 -0.08 9.00
CA GLY A 449 -11.15 -0.94 10.18
C GLY A 449 -12.60 -1.24 10.50
N ASP A 450 -13.40 -0.20 10.71
CA ASP A 450 -14.84 -0.28 10.99
C ASP A 450 -15.61 -0.99 9.89
N LEU A 451 -15.29 -0.65 8.64
CA LEU A 451 -15.89 -1.30 7.47
C LEU A 451 -15.66 -2.82 7.49
N LEU A 452 -14.53 -3.30 8.01
CA LEU A 452 -14.18 -4.72 8.05
C LEU A 452 -14.63 -5.42 9.35
N SER A 453 -14.76 -4.69 10.46
CA SER A 453 -15.04 -5.25 11.78
C SER A 453 -16.51 -5.18 12.18
N GLN A 454 -17.23 -4.11 11.83
CA GLN A 454 -18.58 -3.85 12.31
C GLN A 454 -19.66 -4.67 11.59
N ALA A 455 -20.83 -4.78 12.23
CA ALA A 455 -21.97 -5.50 11.68
C ALA A 455 -22.62 -4.73 10.51
N PRO A 456 -23.37 -5.40 9.60
CA PRO A 456 -24.10 -4.72 8.53
C PRO A 456 -25.07 -3.66 9.01
N ALA A 457 -25.65 -3.87 10.20
CA ALA A 457 -26.61 -2.94 10.80
C ALA A 457 -25.98 -1.59 11.15
N ASP A 458 -24.68 -1.58 11.46
CA ASP A 458 -23.91 -0.39 11.85
C ASP A 458 -23.11 0.19 10.66
N GLY A 459 -23.22 -0.41 9.47
CA GLY A 459 -22.56 0.07 8.25
C GLY A 459 -21.27 -0.67 7.86
N GLY A 460 -20.91 -1.75 8.57
CA GLY A 460 -19.80 -2.64 8.21
C GLY A 460 -20.14 -3.63 7.10
N LEU A 461 -19.13 -4.27 6.50
CA LEU A 461 -19.29 -5.20 5.36
C LEU A 461 -19.94 -6.53 5.72
N GLY A 462 -20.14 -6.83 7.00
CA GLY A 462 -20.78 -8.08 7.41
C GLY A 462 -20.01 -9.34 7.04
N LEU A 463 -18.69 -9.27 6.88
CA LEU A 463 -17.86 -10.38 6.42
C LEU A 463 -17.84 -11.59 7.38
N GLY A 464 -18.47 -11.49 8.56
CA GLY A 464 -18.54 -12.56 9.55
C GLY A 464 -17.19 -12.94 10.17
N LEU A 465 -16.12 -12.18 9.87
CA LEU A 465 -14.78 -12.41 10.41
C LEU A 465 -14.69 -11.99 11.89
N GLY A 466 -15.51 -11.03 12.32
CA GLY A 466 -15.45 -10.44 13.66
C GLY A 466 -14.14 -9.68 13.91
N THR A 467 -14.13 -8.85 14.95
CA THR A 467 -12.95 -8.06 15.38
C THR A 467 -11.72 -8.93 15.66
N THR A 468 -11.93 -10.18 16.08
CA THR A 468 -10.88 -11.10 16.52
C THR A 468 -10.06 -11.65 15.34
N VAL A 469 -10.72 -12.19 14.31
CA VAL A 469 -10.01 -12.81 13.17
C VAL A 469 -9.32 -11.74 12.33
N THR A 470 -9.96 -10.59 12.12
CA THR A 470 -9.37 -9.46 11.39
C THR A 470 -8.11 -8.96 12.11
N SER A 471 -8.18 -8.70 13.41
CA SER A 471 -7.03 -8.22 14.19
C SER A 471 -5.86 -9.22 14.19
N VAL A 472 -6.12 -10.53 14.29
CA VAL A 472 -5.07 -11.56 14.23
C VAL A 472 -4.40 -11.62 12.85
N ILE A 473 -5.19 -11.57 11.76
CA ILE A 473 -4.66 -11.56 10.39
C ILE A 473 -3.80 -10.31 10.16
N PHE A 474 -4.31 -9.13 10.52
CA PHE A 474 -3.57 -7.88 10.37
C PHE A 474 -2.26 -7.89 11.18
N LEU A 475 -2.30 -8.33 12.44
CA LEU A 475 -1.12 -8.44 13.27
C LEU A 475 -0.09 -9.41 12.69
N GLY A 476 -0.52 -10.57 12.18
CA GLY A 476 0.35 -11.54 11.51
C GLY A 476 1.05 -10.95 10.28
N ILE A 477 0.32 -10.20 9.45
CA ILE A 477 0.90 -9.54 8.28
C ILE A 477 1.86 -8.41 8.71
N ILE A 478 1.50 -7.61 9.73
CA ILE A 478 2.36 -6.56 10.28
C ILE A 478 3.68 -7.16 10.78
N ILE A 479 3.64 -8.25 11.54
CA ILE A 479 4.84 -8.93 12.03
C ILE A 479 5.69 -9.45 10.85
N GLY A 480 5.06 -10.05 9.84
CA GLY A 480 5.75 -10.53 8.63
C GLY A 480 6.47 -9.40 7.88
N VAL A 481 5.77 -8.28 7.63
CA VAL A 481 6.35 -7.12 6.93
C VAL A 481 7.40 -6.42 7.79
N ALA A 482 7.20 -6.28 9.09
CA ALA A 482 8.18 -5.70 10.02
C ALA A 482 9.45 -6.54 10.08
N THR A 483 9.33 -7.87 10.09
CA THR A 483 10.45 -8.81 10.03
C THR A 483 11.21 -8.67 8.72
N TYR A 484 10.50 -8.64 7.59
CA TYR A 484 11.09 -8.40 6.27
C TYR A 484 11.87 -7.07 6.22
N LEU A 485 11.27 -5.97 6.71
CA LEU A 485 11.93 -4.67 6.78
C LEU A 485 13.17 -4.70 7.68
N GLY A 486 13.11 -5.43 8.79
CA GLY A 486 14.26 -5.65 9.68
C GLY A 486 15.42 -6.35 8.96
N ILE A 487 15.13 -7.44 8.23
CA ILE A 487 16.13 -8.17 7.44
C ILE A 487 16.71 -7.28 6.33
N LYS A 488 15.86 -6.54 5.61
CA LYS A 488 16.27 -5.65 4.52
C LYS A 488 17.21 -4.56 5.02
N VAL A 489 16.84 -3.85 6.09
CA VAL A 489 17.67 -2.79 6.68
C VAL A 489 18.96 -3.37 7.24
N GLY A 490 18.92 -4.55 7.87
CA GLY A 490 20.12 -5.26 8.33
C GLY A 490 21.11 -5.53 7.20
N ARG A 491 20.62 -5.93 6.02
CA ARG A 491 21.46 -6.12 4.81
C ARG A 491 22.02 -4.79 4.28
N GLN A 492 21.18 -3.77 4.13
CA GLN A 492 21.61 -2.44 3.67
C GLN A 492 22.70 -1.85 4.58
N ARG A 493 22.57 -2.04 5.89
CA ARG A 493 23.56 -1.58 6.87
C ARG A 493 24.89 -2.31 6.78
N ARG A 494 24.89 -3.63 6.58
CA ARG A 494 26.15 -4.38 6.39
C ARG A 494 26.92 -3.86 5.18
N VAL A 495 26.22 -3.60 4.07
CA VAL A 495 26.82 -3.03 2.86
C VAL A 495 27.32 -1.61 3.10
N ALA A 496 26.54 -0.77 3.78
CA ALA A 496 26.91 0.60 4.12
C ALA A 496 28.13 0.66 5.05
N ALA A 497 28.21 -0.22 6.05
CA ALA A 497 29.34 -0.31 6.97
C ALA A 497 30.61 -0.79 6.27
N SER A 498 30.52 -1.73 5.33
CA SER A 498 31.66 -2.12 4.49
C SER A 498 32.14 -0.96 3.62
N ALA A 499 31.23 -0.19 3.02
CA ALA A 499 31.58 0.98 2.22
C ALA A 499 32.21 2.11 3.07
N GLU A 500 31.76 2.30 4.30
CA GLU A 500 32.39 3.21 5.27
C GLU A 500 33.81 2.75 5.61
N GLN A 501 34.00 1.46 5.84
CA GLN A 501 35.31 0.88 6.17
C GLN A 501 36.29 0.94 4.98
N ASP A 502 35.82 0.67 3.76
CA ASP A 502 36.60 0.82 2.54
C ASP A 502 36.99 2.29 2.30
N ALA A 503 36.09 3.23 2.58
CA ALA A 503 36.40 4.66 2.48
C ALA A 503 37.41 5.12 3.53
N VAL A 504 37.35 4.57 4.75
CA VAL A 504 38.35 4.83 5.80
C VAL A 504 39.71 4.27 5.41
N LEU A 505 39.76 3.06 4.85
CA LEU A 505 40.99 2.42 4.38
C LEU A 505 41.60 3.08 3.14
N ALA A 506 40.79 3.70 2.28
CA ALA A 506 41.29 4.42 1.09
C ALA A 506 41.92 5.79 1.43
N VAL A 507 41.65 6.30 2.64
CA VAL A 507 42.16 7.61 3.12
C VAL A 507 43.34 7.42 4.10
N ALA A 508 43.45 6.25 4.73
CA ALA A 508 44.59 5.84 5.56
C ALA A 508 45.75 5.36 4.69
#